data_AF-A0A3B1JVC5-F1
#
_entry.id   AF-A0A3B1JVC5-F1
#
_cell.length_a   1.000
_cell.length_b   1.000
_cell.length_c   1.000
_cell.angle_alpha   90.00
_cell.angle_beta   90.00
_cell.angle_gamma   90.00
#
_symmetry.space_group_name_H-M   'P 1'
#
loop_
_entity.id
_entity.type
_entity.pdbx_description
1 polymer ?
#
loop_
_entity_poly.entity_id
_entity_poly.type
_entity_poly.pdbx_seq_one_letter_code
_entity_poly.pdbx_strand_id
1 'polypeptide(L)'
;MRTVLALLLLLASVLHSEALKCHTCVAVNQEDCDRQGSSVCPANADACSTIIGPNSVMKSCSYKSFCEKAHMSVGGVKLECCFNDDCNGPHRAHSHGEHSGAHTLGYSATLLLGTLLLRAL
;
A
#
# COMPACT_ATOMS: atom_id res chain seq x y z
N MET A 1 5.08 36.52 0.90
CA MET A 1 5.49 35.55 1.94
C MET A 1 4.50 34.39 2.10
N ARG A 2 3.18 34.65 2.17
CA ARG A 2 2.11 33.64 2.19
C ARG A 2 2.16 32.61 1.05
N THR A 3 2.36 33.08 -0.17
CA THR A 3 2.44 32.24 -1.38
C THR A 3 3.66 31.32 -1.37
N VAL A 4 4.79 31.81 -0.84
CA VAL A 4 6.03 31.04 -0.70
C VAL A 4 5.86 29.93 0.34
N LEU A 5 5.22 30.24 1.47
CA LEU A 5 4.93 29.25 2.52
C LEU A 5 3.99 28.15 2.02
N ALA A 6 2.93 28.52 1.29
CA ALA A 6 2.01 27.56 0.69
C ALA A 6 2.71 26.66 -0.33
N LEU A 7 3.60 27.22 -1.16
CA LEU A 7 4.38 26.46 -2.14
C LEU A 7 5.36 25.49 -1.46
N LEU A 8 6.04 25.91 -0.39
CA LEU A 8 6.93 25.08 0.42
C LEU A 8 6.20 23.90 1.06
N LEU A 9 4.99 24.13 1.59
CA LEU A 9 4.16 23.08 2.18
C LEU A 9 3.68 22.05 1.13
N LEU A 10 3.31 22.52 -0.07
CA LEU A 10 2.94 21.64 -1.18
C LEU A 10 4.13 20.81 -1.69
N LEU A 11 5.33 21.40 -1.75
CA LEU A 11 6.54 20.68 -2.13
C LEU A 11 6.93 19.63 -1.07
N ALA A 12 6.76 19.94 0.21
CA ALA A 12 7.04 19.03 1.30
C ALA A 12 6.10 17.82 1.34
N SER A 13 4.81 17.99 0.98
CA SER A 13 3.85 16.88 0.91
C SER A 13 4.10 15.98 -0.30
N VAL A 14 4.50 16.54 -1.44
CA VAL A 14 4.88 15.75 -2.64
C VAL A 14 6.15 14.94 -2.37
N LEU A 15 7.08 15.46 -1.57
CA LEU A 15 8.29 14.73 -1.18
C LEU A 15 8.01 13.60 -0.18
N HIS A 16 6.90 13.65 0.55
CA HIS A 16 6.45 12.63 1.51
C HIS A 16 5.56 11.55 0.88
N SER A 17 5.75 11.25 -0.42
CA SER A 17 5.24 9.99 -0.96
C SER A 17 6.01 8.84 -0.31
N GLU A 18 5.51 8.33 0.82
CA GLU A 18 6.01 7.10 1.43
C GLU A 18 6.00 5.99 0.37
N ALA A 19 7.14 5.33 0.19
CA ALA A 19 7.26 4.22 -0.73
C ALA A 19 6.57 3.00 -0.12
N LEU A 20 5.73 2.34 -0.92
CA LEU A 20 4.96 1.15 -0.55
C LEU A 20 5.86 0.13 0.16
N LYS A 21 5.38 -0.47 1.24
CA LYS A 21 6.04 -1.60 1.93
C LYS A 21 5.26 -2.87 1.71
N CYS A 22 5.97 -3.96 1.42
CA CYS A 22 5.36 -5.28 1.23
C CYS A 22 6.18 -6.35 1.94
N HIS A 23 5.53 -7.43 2.34
CA HIS A 23 6.24 -8.65 2.68
C HIS A 23 7.00 -9.18 1.46
N THR A 24 8.26 -9.52 1.66
CA THR A 24 9.15 -10.04 0.61
C THR A 24 9.83 -11.32 1.08
N CYS A 25 9.44 -12.45 0.52
CA CYS A 25 9.91 -13.76 1.00
C CYS A 25 9.63 -14.87 -0.03
N VAL A 26 10.38 -15.96 0.10
CA VAL A 26 10.08 -17.26 -0.51
C VAL A 26 10.15 -18.30 0.59
N ALA A 27 9.11 -19.09 0.77
CA ALA A 27 9.01 -20.11 1.81
C ALA A 27 8.12 -21.27 1.38
N VAL A 28 8.11 -22.36 2.15
CA VAL A 28 7.23 -23.53 1.87
C VAL A 28 5.80 -23.34 2.37
N ASN A 29 5.58 -22.38 3.27
CA ASN A 29 4.28 -22.02 3.84
C ASN A 29 4.20 -20.52 4.15
N GLN A 30 3.00 -20.02 4.45
CA GLN A 30 2.73 -18.61 4.71
C GLN A 30 3.43 -18.11 6.00
N GLU A 31 3.44 -18.93 7.05
CA GLU A 31 3.93 -18.56 8.39
C GLU A 31 5.43 -18.26 8.39
N ASP A 32 6.22 -19.10 7.72
CA ASP A 32 7.66 -18.91 7.56
C ASP A 32 7.99 -17.74 6.62
N CYS A 33 7.11 -17.47 5.65
CA CYS A 33 7.21 -16.28 4.81
C CYS A 33 6.94 -15.01 5.64
N ASP A 34 5.90 -15.01 6.46
CA ASP A 34 5.47 -13.88 7.29
C ASP A 34 6.52 -13.46 8.32
N ARG A 35 7.26 -14.43 8.88
CA ARG A 35 8.35 -14.17 9.82
C ARG A 35 9.53 -13.39 9.22
N GLN A 36 9.68 -13.38 7.90
CA GLN A 36 10.74 -12.63 7.23
C GLN A 36 10.46 -11.11 7.22
N GLY A 37 9.21 -10.71 7.47
CA GLY A 37 8.81 -9.31 7.54
C GLY A 37 8.69 -8.63 6.18
N SER A 38 8.70 -7.29 6.21
CA SER A 38 8.50 -6.45 5.04
C SER A 38 9.69 -5.58 4.69
N SER A 39 9.73 -5.16 3.43
CA SER A 39 10.74 -4.25 2.89
C SER A 39 10.08 -3.16 2.05
N VAL A 40 10.78 -2.02 1.93
CA VAL A 40 10.35 -0.90 1.08
C VAL A 40 10.49 -1.29 -0.37
N CYS A 41 9.43 -1.10 -1.14
CA CYS A 41 9.38 -1.40 -2.56
C CYS A 41 10.26 -0.43 -3.38
N PRO A 42 10.84 -0.92 -4.49
CA PRO A 42 11.59 -0.07 -5.40
C PRO A 42 10.68 0.97 -6.06
N ALA A 43 11.28 2.02 -6.63
CA ALA A 43 10.55 3.05 -7.34
C ALA A 43 9.63 2.44 -8.42
N ASN A 44 8.39 2.98 -8.49
CA ASN A 44 7.32 2.58 -9.40
C ASN A 44 6.66 1.22 -9.10
N ALA A 45 7.13 0.44 -8.13
CA ALA A 45 6.39 -0.73 -7.66
C ALA A 45 5.26 -0.27 -6.73
N ASP A 46 4.03 -0.41 -7.20
CA ASP A 46 2.81 0.15 -6.62
C ASP A 46 1.80 -0.94 -6.20
N ALA A 47 2.23 -2.20 -6.13
CA ALA A 47 1.44 -3.32 -5.63
C ALA A 47 2.29 -4.29 -4.80
N CYS A 48 1.66 -4.98 -3.86
CA CYS A 48 2.17 -6.20 -3.27
C CYS A 48 1.56 -7.41 -3.98
N SER A 49 2.36 -8.45 -4.21
CA SER A 49 1.89 -9.72 -4.77
C SER A 49 2.20 -10.90 -3.84
N THR A 50 1.30 -11.88 -3.84
CA THR A 50 1.45 -13.18 -3.18
C THR A 50 1.17 -14.27 -4.20
N ILE A 51 2.15 -15.14 -4.44
CA ILE A 51 2.04 -16.32 -5.29
C ILE A 51 2.03 -17.54 -4.38
N ILE A 52 0.97 -18.33 -4.47
CA ILE A 52 0.76 -19.55 -3.68
C ILE A 52 0.76 -20.73 -4.65
N GLY A 53 1.77 -21.57 -4.55
CA GLY A 53 1.85 -22.87 -5.23
C GLY A 53 1.60 -24.04 -4.25
N PRO A 54 1.64 -25.29 -4.73
CA PRO A 54 1.32 -26.46 -3.90
C PRO A 54 2.15 -26.62 -2.61
N ASN A 55 3.42 -26.20 -2.62
CA ASN A 55 4.34 -26.26 -1.45
C ASN A 55 5.27 -25.04 -1.41
N SER A 56 4.79 -23.89 -1.87
CA SER A 56 5.60 -22.68 -1.94
C SER A 56 4.71 -21.44 -1.84
N VAL A 57 5.16 -20.47 -1.06
CA VAL A 57 4.62 -19.13 -1.00
C VAL A 57 5.74 -18.16 -1.39
N MET A 58 5.44 -17.24 -2.29
CA MET A 58 6.33 -16.14 -2.64
C MET A 58 5.58 -14.82 -2.49
N LYS A 59 6.15 -13.90 -1.72
CA LYS A 59 5.64 -12.54 -1.55
C LYS A 59 6.66 -11.56 -2.09
N SER A 60 6.20 -10.52 -2.77
CA SER A 60 7.08 -9.53 -3.37
C SER A 60 6.37 -8.21 -3.64
N CYS A 61 7.13 -7.15 -3.88
CA CYS A 61 6.65 -5.97 -4.58
C CYS A 61 6.37 -6.30 -6.05
N SER A 62 5.41 -5.62 -6.65
CA SER A 62 4.97 -5.81 -8.02
C SER A 62 4.42 -4.50 -8.59
N TYR A 63 4.00 -4.57 -9.85
CA TYR A 63 3.39 -3.46 -10.57
C TYR A 63 1.89 -3.70 -10.71
N LYS A 64 1.08 -2.68 -10.47
CA LYS A 64 -0.37 -2.73 -10.66
C LYS A 64 -0.74 -3.19 -12.07
N SER A 65 -0.02 -2.70 -13.08
CA SER A 65 -0.22 -3.10 -14.47
C SER A 65 0.04 -4.59 -14.73
N PHE A 66 0.92 -5.22 -13.95
CA PHE A 66 1.12 -6.67 -13.97
C PHE A 66 -0.05 -7.37 -13.26
N CYS A 67 -0.40 -6.93 -12.05
CA CYS A 67 -1.50 -7.49 -11.26
C CYS A 67 -2.86 -7.46 -11.97
N GLU A 68 -3.17 -6.38 -12.70
CA GLU A 68 -4.42 -6.25 -13.47
C GLU A 68 -4.48 -7.21 -14.67
N LYS A 69 -3.34 -7.60 -15.23
CA LYS A 69 -3.26 -8.52 -16.37
C LYS A 69 -3.11 -9.97 -15.94
N ALA A 70 -2.46 -10.19 -14.81
CA ALA A 70 -2.14 -11.51 -14.29
C ALA A 70 -3.32 -12.08 -13.48
N HIS A 71 -4.41 -12.41 -14.17
CA HIS A 71 -5.42 -13.32 -13.61
C HIS A 71 -4.94 -14.76 -13.74
N MET A 72 -3.94 -15.14 -12.95
CA MET A 72 -3.31 -16.46 -13.00
C MET A 72 -3.84 -17.36 -11.88
N SER A 73 -4.79 -18.24 -12.25
CA SER A 73 -5.16 -19.44 -11.49
C SER A 73 -4.97 -20.64 -12.41
N VAL A 74 -3.71 -21.00 -12.69
CA VAL A 74 -3.37 -22.08 -13.63
C VAL A 74 -2.54 -23.12 -12.89
N GLY A 75 -2.94 -24.40 -12.99
CA GLY A 75 -2.13 -25.52 -12.50
C GLY A 75 -1.88 -25.54 -10.99
N GLY A 76 -2.82 -25.05 -10.17
CA GLY A 76 -2.68 -25.02 -8.71
C GLY A 76 -1.78 -23.91 -8.17
N VAL A 77 -1.36 -22.97 -9.03
CA VAL A 77 -0.70 -21.72 -8.62
C VAL A 77 -1.74 -20.61 -8.61
N LYS A 78 -1.82 -19.87 -7.50
CA LYS A 78 -2.70 -18.71 -7.29
C LYS A 78 -1.87 -17.44 -7.13
N LEU A 79 -2.17 -16.41 -7.90
CA LEU A 79 -1.64 -15.06 -7.70
C LEU A 79 -2.70 -14.17 -7.05
N GLU A 80 -2.30 -13.46 -6.00
CA GLU A 80 -3.09 -12.41 -5.34
C GLU A 80 -2.30 -11.11 -5.32
N CYS A 81 -2.99 -9.99 -5.49
CA CYS A 81 -2.40 -8.66 -5.38
C CYS A 81 -3.21 -7.74 -4.48
N CYS A 82 -2.53 -6.79 -3.85
CA CYS A 82 -3.11 -5.72 -3.05
C CYS A 82 -2.21 -4.46 -3.11
N PHE A 83 -2.69 -3.29 -2.67
CA PHE A 83 -2.08 -2.00 -3.03
C PHE A 83 -1.71 -1.09 -1.84
N ASN A 84 -1.77 -1.62 -0.61
CA ASN A 84 -1.48 -0.86 0.61
C ASN A 84 -0.27 -1.46 1.35
N ASP A 85 0.34 -0.69 2.24
CA ASP A 85 1.47 -1.17 3.05
C ASP A 85 1.13 -2.46 3.79
N ASP A 86 2.03 -3.42 3.72
CA ASP A 86 2.00 -4.72 4.39
C ASP A 86 0.69 -5.52 4.15
N CYS A 87 -0.08 -5.18 3.11
CA CYS A 87 -1.38 -5.81 2.83
C CYS A 87 -1.27 -7.29 2.49
N ASN A 88 -0.10 -7.73 2.01
CA ASN A 88 0.21 -9.12 1.73
C ASN A 88 0.83 -9.84 2.94
N GLY A 89 0.85 -9.24 4.14
CA GLY A 89 1.33 -9.86 5.37
C GLY A 89 0.39 -10.92 5.95
N PRO A 90 0.59 -11.34 7.20
CA PRO A 90 -0.30 -12.27 7.86
C PRO A 90 -1.71 -11.70 7.87
N HIS A 91 -2.70 -12.51 7.47
CA HIS A 91 -4.10 -12.16 7.62
C HIS A 91 -4.43 -12.10 9.12
N ARG A 92 -4.19 -10.95 9.74
CA ARG A 92 -5.01 -10.56 10.89
C ARG A 92 -6.42 -10.51 10.35
N ALA A 93 -7.38 -11.09 11.05
CA ALA A 93 -8.78 -11.06 10.66
C ALA A 93 -9.23 -9.59 10.55
N HIS A 94 -8.99 -8.99 9.39
CA HIS A 94 -9.58 -7.73 8.98
C HIS A 94 -10.99 -8.12 8.59
N SER A 95 -11.93 -7.87 9.50
CA SER A 95 -13.35 -7.83 9.22
C SER A 95 -13.55 -7.26 7.82
N HIS A 96 -14.29 -7.97 6.98
CA HIS A 96 -14.74 -7.53 5.67
C HIS A 96 -15.28 -6.09 5.78
N GLY A 97 -14.44 -5.12 5.46
CA GLY A 97 -14.84 -3.75 5.19
C GLY A 97 -15.15 -3.68 3.72
N GLU A 98 -16.37 -4.08 3.34
CA GLU A 98 -16.98 -3.61 2.11
C GLU A 98 -16.87 -2.09 2.06
N HIS A 99 -15.93 -1.57 1.27
CA HIS A 99 -16.02 -0.19 0.80
C HIS A 99 -17.11 -0.14 -0.27
N SER A 100 -18.36 -0.19 0.17
CA SER A 100 -19.41 0.58 -0.49
C SER A 100 -18.94 2.03 -0.50
N GLY A 101 -19.01 2.66 -1.67
CA GLY A 101 -18.63 4.06 -1.86
C GLY A 101 -19.35 4.96 -0.86
N ALA A 102 -18.61 5.37 0.16
CA ALA A 102 -18.94 6.49 1.00
C ALA A 102 -17.64 7.29 1.11
N HIS A 103 -17.57 8.37 0.34
CA HIS A 103 -16.64 9.46 0.60
C HIS A 103 -16.93 9.98 2.01
N THR A 104 -16.31 9.38 3.02
CA THR A 104 -16.16 10.02 4.32
C THR A 104 -15.20 11.17 4.08
N LEU A 105 -15.76 12.38 4.07
CA LEU A 105 -15.03 13.62 4.20
C LEU A 105 -14.30 13.59 5.56
N GLY A 106 -13.20 12.85 5.62
CA GLY A 106 -12.18 13.01 6.63
C GLY A 106 -11.55 14.38 6.41
N TYR A 107 -12.23 15.42 6.89
CA TYR A 107 -11.65 16.73 7.12
C TYR A 107 -10.53 16.52 8.16
N SER A 108 -9.38 16.10 7.66
CA SER A 108 -8.15 15.93 8.40
C SER A 108 -7.86 17.26 9.08
N ALA A 109 -7.54 17.21 10.37
CA ALA A 109 -7.22 18.37 11.21
C ALA A 109 -6.22 19.35 10.54
N THR A 110 -5.46 18.88 9.55
CA THR A 110 -4.59 19.66 8.67
C THR A 110 -5.31 20.75 7.85
N LEU A 111 -6.53 20.52 7.35
CA LEU A 111 -7.33 21.53 6.64
C LEU A 111 -7.90 22.59 7.59
N LEU A 112 -8.25 22.19 8.82
CA LEU A 112 -8.69 23.12 9.87
C LEU A 112 -7.54 23.98 10.36
N LEU A 113 -6.35 23.41 10.56
CA LEU A 113 -5.12 24.17 10.87
C LEU A 113 -4.72 25.10 9.72
N GLY A 114 -4.81 24.65 8.47
CA GLY A 114 -4.54 25.48 7.29
C GLY A 114 -5.50 26.68 7.16
N THR A 115 -6.79 26.45 7.38
CA THR A 115 -7.81 27.52 7.30
C THR A 115 -7.76 28.48 8.49
N LEU A 116 -7.43 28.01 9.70
CA LEU A 116 -7.18 28.85 10.87
C LEU A 116 -5.95 29.75 10.69
N LEU A 117 -4.87 29.22 10.12
CA LEU A 117 -3.66 30.00 9.84
C LEU A 117 -3.81 30.98 8.66
N LEU A 118 -4.63 30.65 7.64
CA LEU A 118 -4.97 31.59 6.57
C LEU A 118 -5.85 32.75 7.04
N ARG A 119 -6.70 32.53 8.06
CA ARG A 119 -7.56 33.57 8.65
C ARG A 119 -6.85 34.44 9.69
N ALA A 120 -5.78 33.93 10.31
CA ALA A 120 -4.98 34.68 11.29
C ALA A 120 -3.87 35.53 10.67
N LEU A 121 -3.65 35.41 9.35
CA LEU A 121 -2.70 36.21 8.59
C LEU A 121 -3.42 37.39 7.93
#